data_AF-A0A6S7H9P7-F1
#
_entry.id   AF-A0A6S7H9P7-F1
#
_cell.length_a   1.000
_cell.length_b   1.000
_cell.length_c   1.000
_cell.angle_alpha   90.00
_cell.angle_beta   90.00
_cell.angle_gamma   90.00
#
_symmetry.space_group_name_H-M   'P 1'
#
loop_
_entity.id
_entity.type
_entity.pdbx_description
1 polymer ?
#
loop_
_entity_poly.entity_id
_entity_poly.type
_entity_poly.pdbx_seq_one_letter_code
_entity_poly.pdbx_strand_id
1 'polypeptide(L)'
;MPQYKRPRAEQIAVGIGVCAAVCGTAYCLHKYIFTPPSLLMAEETAKMDIEHQAIDVPDIPGAKRSAFCEELLDSYDGITTAYEAYLRGAEISGDKQCLGTNLNGSYSWITYNEVLQKAADLGSGILELGYQPCPETFVGIYASNKAEWVLTDVACLTYSMVSVPLYDSLGADACTYIINHAEISVVVCDGNKLPVLLEKADQCPKLKHIIKIGDVSEEDEQNAGKFGITIKSFKDMEELGHNNPKEKSPGKPEDVFTVCFTSGTT
;
A
#
# COMPACT_ATOMS: atom_id res chain seq x y z
N MET A 1 -9.93 -38.87 -33.41
CA MET A 1 -8.56 -38.33 -33.61
C MET A 1 -8.40 -37.13 -32.69
N PRO A 2 -7.46 -37.17 -31.74
CA PRO A 2 -7.22 -36.07 -30.81
C PRO A 2 -6.20 -35.09 -31.41
N GLN A 3 -6.49 -33.79 -31.36
CA GLN A 3 -5.52 -32.72 -31.54
C GLN A 3 -5.71 -31.66 -30.44
N TYR A 4 -4.63 -30.97 -30.12
CA TYR A 4 -4.17 -30.67 -28.76
C TYR A 4 -4.13 -29.15 -28.47
N LYS A 5 -4.59 -28.80 -27.27
CA LYS A 5 -4.30 -27.65 -26.36
C LYS A 5 -4.10 -26.21 -26.87
N ARG A 6 -4.73 -25.29 -26.12
CA ARG A 6 -3.99 -24.46 -25.14
C ARG A 6 -4.69 -24.50 -23.76
N PRO A 7 -3.95 -24.65 -22.65
CA PRO A 7 -4.49 -24.41 -21.32
C PRO A 7 -4.53 -22.89 -21.07
N ARG A 8 -5.68 -22.35 -20.70
CA ARG A 8 -5.81 -20.97 -20.21
C ARG A 8 -6.53 -21.00 -18.87
N ALA A 9 -5.73 -20.97 -17.80
CA ALA A 9 -6.08 -20.42 -16.49
C ALA A 9 -4.94 -20.55 -15.45
N GLU A 10 -3.81 -21.19 -15.75
CA GLU A 10 -2.74 -21.41 -14.75
C GLU A 10 -1.52 -20.47 -14.88
N GLN A 11 -1.56 -19.44 -15.74
CA GLN A 11 -0.43 -18.49 -15.89
C GLN A 11 -0.80 -17.00 -15.77
N ILE A 12 -2.04 -16.66 -15.42
CA ILE A 12 -2.46 -15.26 -15.19
C ILE A 12 -2.71 -14.98 -13.69
N ALA A 13 -2.47 -15.95 -12.82
CA ALA A 13 -2.63 -15.80 -11.37
C ALA A 13 -1.41 -15.14 -10.67
N VAL A 14 -0.32 -14.85 -11.39
CA VAL A 14 0.95 -14.38 -10.80
C VAL A 14 1.04 -12.84 -10.72
N GLY A 15 0.18 -12.11 -11.45
CA GLY A 15 0.21 -10.64 -11.52
C GLY A 15 -0.89 -9.89 -10.75
N ILE A 16 -1.81 -10.59 -10.09
CA ILE A 16 -3.01 -9.98 -9.48
C ILE A 16 -2.69 -9.27 -8.15
N GLY A 17 -1.64 -9.65 -7.42
CA GLY A 17 -1.32 -9.03 -6.12
C GLY A 17 -0.91 -7.56 -6.21
N VAL A 18 -0.10 -7.21 -7.21
CA VAL A 18 0.36 -5.83 -7.46
C VAL A 18 -0.72 -5.01 -8.09
N CYS A 19 -1.45 -5.59 -9.06
CA CYS A 19 -2.62 -4.92 -9.60
C CYS A 19 -3.65 -4.72 -8.49
N ALA A 20 -3.85 -5.61 -7.53
CA ALA A 20 -4.80 -5.37 -6.44
C ALA A 20 -4.29 -4.39 -5.35
N ALA A 21 -2.98 -4.23 -5.18
CA ALA A 21 -2.37 -3.31 -4.22
C ALA A 21 -2.09 -1.92 -4.81
N VAL A 22 -1.58 -1.85 -6.05
CA VAL A 22 -1.51 -0.63 -6.86
C VAL A 22 -2.88 -0.22 -7.37
N CYS A 23 -3.80 -1.13 -7.70
CA CYS A 23 -5.22 -0.80 -7.83
C CYS A 23 -5.92 -0.76 -6.47
N GLY A 24 -5.27 -1.06 -5.35
CA GLY A 24 -5.81 -0.83 -4.01
C GLY A 24 -5.59 0.62 -3.63
N THR A 25 -4.34 1.09 -3.72
CA THR A 25 -3.95 2.50 -3.73
C THR A 25 -4.64 3.23 -4.88
N ALA A 26 -4.70 2.72 -6.11
CA ALA A 26 -5.43 3.37 -7.20
C ALA A 26 -6.95 3.21 -7.10
N TYR A 27 -7.53 2.26 -6.36
CA TYR A 27 -8.96 2.21 -6.04
C TYR A 27 -9.31 3.13 -4.88
N CYS A 28 -8.42 3.25 -3.89
CA CYS A 28 -8.49 4.25 -2.82
C CYS A 28 -8.33 5.63 -3.45
N LEU A 29 -7.22 5.96 -4.13
CA LEU A 29 -7.12 7.12 -5.00
C LEU A 29 -8.34 7.20 -5.93
N HIS A 30 -8.86 6.11 -6.50
CA HIS A 30 -10.04 6.23 -7.36
C HIS A 30 -11.30 6.65 -6.60
N LYS A 31 -11.50 6.16 -5.38
CA LYS A 31 -12.59 6.61 -4.51
C LYS A 31 -12.38 8.03 -4.00
N TYR A 32 -11.15 8.36 -3.64
CA TYR A 32 -10.73 9.65 -3.11
C TYR A 32 -10.73 10.76 -4.17
N ILE A 33 -10.40 10.41 -5.41
CA ILE A 33 -10.33 11.31 -6.59
C ILE A 33 -11.65 11.30 -7.34
N PHE A 34 -12.17 10.13 -7.73
CA PHE A 34 -13.26 9.98 -8.69
C PHE A 34 -14.62 9.58 -8.10
N THR A 35 -14.83 9.68 -6.77
CA THR A 35 -16.20 9.63 -6.21
C THR A 35 -16.72 11.06 -6.01
N PRO A 36 -17.67 11.54 -6.83
CA PRO A 36 -18.33 12.81 -6.62
C PRO A 36 -18.93 12.92 -5.21
N PRO A 37 -18.93 14.11 -4.57
CA PRO A 37 -19.55 14.32 -3.26
C PRO A 37 -21.01 13.85 -3.17
N SER A 38 -21.76 13.89 -4.28
CA SER A 38 -23.14 13.39 -4.36
C SER A 38 -23.27 11.88 -4.16
N LEU A 39 -22.26 11.09 -4.54
CA LEU A 39 -22.25 9.62 -4.40
C LEU A 39 -21.87 9.14 -2.98
N LEU A 40 -21.18 9.98 -2.21
CA LEU A 40 -20.89 9.73 -0.79
C LEU A 40 -22.03 10.16 0.15
N MET A 41 -22.99 10.96 -0.36
CA MET A 41 -24.09 11.57 0.41
C MET A 41 -25.45 10.91 0.12
N ALA A 42 -25.53 10.02 -0.86
CA ALA A 42 -26.76 9.28 -1.13
C ALA A 42 -26.87 8.08 -0.17
N GLU A 43 -27.87 8.09 0.71
CA GLU A 43 -28.36 6.89 1.41
C GLU A 43 -28.81 5.78 0.44
N GLU A 44 -28.90 6.09 -0.85
CA GLU A 44 -29.03 5.14 -1.94
C GLU A 44 -27.64 4.86 -2.53
N THR A 45 -26.98 3.82 -2.05
CA THR A 45 -26.10 3.03 -2.91
C THR A 45 -26.93 2.57 -4.11
N ALA A 46 -26.95 3.38 -5.17
CA ALA A 46 -27.41 2.96 -6.48
C ALA A 46 -26.70 1.64 -6.77
N LYS A 47 -27.49 0.57 -6.95
CA LYS A 47 -27.01 -0.80 -7.14
C LYS A 47 -25.85 -0.80 -8.14
N MET A 48 -24.62 -0.89 -7.63
CA MET A 48 -23.45 -1.02 -8.48
C MET A 48 -23.57 -2.35 -9.19
N ASP A 49 -23.77 -2.31 -10.52
CA ASP A 49 -23.78 -3.51 -11.33
C ASP A 49 -22.37 -4.10 -11.33
N ILE A 50 -22.20 -5.17 -10.56
CA ILE A 50 -20.90 -5.83 -10.37
C ILE A 50 -20.37 -6.45 -11.66
N GLU A 51 -21.24 -6.70 -12.64
CA GLU A 51 -20.86 -7.23 -13.95
C GLU A 51 -20.46 -6.11 -14.94
N HIS A 52 -20.85 -4.86 -14.68
CA HIS A 52 -20.66 -3.73 -15.60
C HIS A 52 -20.05 -2.49 -14.91
N GLN A 53 -19.00 -2.70 -14.10
CA GLN A 53 -18.32 -1.59 -13.40
C GLN A 53 -17.49 -0.70 -14.35
N ALA A 54 -17.12 -1.22 -15.52
CA ALA A 54 -16.31 -0.51 -16.52
C ALA A 54 -16.97 -0.58 -17.90
N ILE A 55 -17.18 0.57 -18.52
CA ILE A 55 -17.78 0.70 -19.85
C ILE A 55 -16.76 1.26 -20.85
N ASP A 56 -16.88 0.86 -22.12
CA ASP A 56 -16.00 1.35 -23.17
C ASP A 56 -16.17 2.87 -23.35
N VAL A 57 -15.05 3.58 -23.49
CA VAL A 57 -15.06 5.02 -23.79
C VAL A 57 -15.36 5.18 -25.28
N PRO A 58 -16.43 5.90 -25.66
CA PRO A 58 -16.68 6.20 -27.07
C PRO A 58 -15.44 6.80 -27.73
N ASP A 59 -15.16 6.38 -28.96
CA ASP A 59 -14.10 6.94 -29.81
C ASP A 59 -12.64 6.73 -29.35
N ILE A 60 -12.40 6.01 -28.24
CA ILE A 60 -11.05 5.65 -27.77
C ILE A 60 -10.91 4.12 -27.66
N PRO A 61 -10.41 3.43 -28.72
CA PRO A 61 -10.34 1.97 -28.74
C PRO A 61 -9.54 1.38 -27.58
N GLY A 62 -10.19 0.49 -26.82
CA GLY A 62 -9.58 -0.21 -25.68
C GLY A 62 -9.56 0.57 -24.36
N ALA A 63 -9.96 1.84 -24.35
CA ALA A 63 -10.14 2.59 -23.11
C ALA A 63 -11.48 2.24 -22.47
N LYS A 64 -11.46 2.07 -21.14
CA LYS A 64 -12.67 1.87 -20.33
C LYS A 64 -12.73 2.91 -19.22
N ARG A 65 -13.92 3.39 -18.91
CA ARG A 65 -14.19 4.29 -17.78
C ARG A 65 -15.13 3.63 -16.77
N SER A 66 -15.10 4.15 -15.54
CA SER A 66 -16.10 3.77 -14.53
C SER A 66 -17.51 4.07 -15.04
N ALA A 67 -18.45 3.15 -14.81
CA ALA A 67 -19.85 3.36 -15.15
C ALA A 67 -20.47 4.58 -14.43
N PHE A 68 -19.85 5.04 -13.33
CA PHE A 68 -20.28 6.20 -12.54
C PHE A 68 -19.74 7.55 -13.02
N CYS A 69 -18.77 7.55 -13.94
CA CYS A 69 -18.14 8.77 -14.42
C CYS A 69 -18.43 8.94 -15.90
N GLU A 70 -19.20 9.96 -16.29
CA GLU A 70 -19.64 10.15 -17.69
C GLU A 70 -18.48 10.46 -18.65
N GLU A 71 -17.40 11.05 -18.13
CA GLU A 71 -16.24 11.50 -18.89
C GLU A 71 -14.97 10.77 -18.46
N LEU A 72 -13.98 10.71 -19.34
CA LEU A 72 -12.65 10.21 -18.98
C LEU A 72 -11.91 11.34 -18.27
N LEU A 73 -11.83 11.26 -16.95
CA LEU A 73 -11.10 12.24 -16.15
C LEU A 73 -9.60 11.99 -16.25
N ASP A 74 -8.88 13.01 -16.72
CA ASP A 74 -7.44 13.03 -16.92
C ASP A 74 -6.70 13.69 -15.75
N SER A 75 -7.28 14.72 -15.13
CA SER A 75 -6.75 15.36 -13.92
C SER A 75 -7.84 16.07 -13.10
N TYR A 76 -7.53 16.42 -11.85
CA TYR A 76 -8.36 17.29 -11.02
C TYR A 76 -7.59 18.57 -10.72
N ASP A 77 -8.25 19.72 -10.88
CA ASP A 77 -7.68 21.02 -10.53
C ASP A 77 -7.18 21.02 -9.08
N GLY A 78 -5.89 21.32 -8.90
CA GLY A 78 -5.25 21.38 -7.59
C GLY A 78 -4.81 20.03 -7.01
N ILE A 79 -4.90 18.92 -7.75
CA ILE A 79 -4.33 17.62 -7.36
C ILE A 79 -3.20 17.28 -8.32
N THR A 80 -1.97 17.40 -7.83
CA THR A 80 -0.73 17.17 -8.57
C THR A 80 0.09 16.01 -8.00
N THR A 81 -0.21 15.57 -6.77
CA THR A 81 0.45 14.44 -6.10
C THR A 81 -0.57 13.43 -5.57
N ALA A 82 -0.12 12.19 -5.37
CA ALA A 82 -0.94 11.17 -4.72
C ALA A 82 -1.31 11.57 -3.27
N TYR A 83 -0.46 12.32 -2.56
CA TYR A 83 -0.77 12.82 -1.23
C TYR A 83 -1.93 13.83 -1.24
N GLU A 84 -1.93 14.77 -2.20
CA GLU A 84 -3.02 15.73 -2.37
C GLU A 84 -4.35 15.05 -2.68
N ALA A 85 -4.33 13.93 -3.41
CA ALA A 85 -5.51 13.10 -3.62
C ALA A 85 -6.09 12.56 -2.30
N TYR A 86 -5.22 12.08 -1.40
CA TYR A 86 -5.64 11.64 -0.06
C TYR A 86 -6.22 12.78 0.78
N LEU A 87 -5.59 13.95 0.75
CA LEU A 87 -6.09 15.14 1.45
C LEU A 87 -7.46 15.57 0.92
N ARG A 88 -7.63 15.59 -0.41
CA ARG A 88 -8.89 15.96 -1.04
C ARG A 88 -10.02 15.00 -0.67
N GLY A 89 -9.77 13.69 -0.72
CA GLY A 89 -10.80 12.73 -0.33
C GLY A 89 -11.18 12.84 1.14
N ALA A 90 -10.23 13.15 2.03
CA ALA A 90 -10.51 13.43 3.44
C ALA A 90 -11.31 14.74 3.63
N GLU A 91 -10.97 15.81 2.91
CA GLU A 91 -11.71 17.09 2.93
C GLU A 91 -13.17 16.90 2.52
N ILE A 92 -13.42 16.13 1.45
CA ILE A 92 -14.78 15.84 0.95
C ILE A 92 -15.54 14.92 1.91
N SER A 93 -14.86 13.94 2.50
CA SER A 93 -15.51 12.85 3.25
C SER A 93 -15.64 13.12 4.74
N GLY A 94 -14.77 13.94 5.33
CA GLY A 94 -14.67 14.14 6.78
C GLY A 94 -14.49 12.81 7.52
N ASP A 95 -15.24 12.61 8.62
CA ASP A 95 -15.16 11.40 9.45
C ASP A 95 -16.00 10.22 8.94
N LYS A 96 -16.25 10.14 7.62
CA LYS A 96 -16.89 8.95 7.03
C LYS A 96 -15.96 7.74 7.06
N GLN A 97 -16.53 6.54 7.00
CA GLN A 97 -15.80 5.28 6.97
C GLN A 97 -14.90 5.20 5.72
N CYS A 98 -13.64 4.82 5.91
CA CYS A 98 -12.64 4.71 4.84
C CYS A 98 -12.12 3.28 4.68
N LEU A 99 -11.34 2.79 5.65
CA LEU A 99 -10.74 1.46 5.60
C LEU A 99 -11.46 0.52 6.56
N GLY A 100 -11.96 -0.59 6.02
CA GLY A 100 -12.73 -1.59 6.77
C GLY A 100 -11.95 -2.89 6.93
N THR A 101 -11.81 -3.35 8.17
CA THR A 101 -11.21 -4.64 8.52
C THR A 101 -12.30 -5.64 8.86
N ASN A 102 -12.33 -6.78 8.17
CA ASN A 102 -13.28 -7.86 8.44
C ASN A 102 -12.84 -8.67 9.67
N LEU A 103 -13.63 -8.56 10.74
CA LEU A 103 -13.52 -9.30 11.99
C LEU A 103 -14.61 -10.39 12.00
N ASN A 104 -14.37 -11.47 11.25
CA ASN A 104 -15.21 -12.67 11.20
C ASN A 104 -16.70 -12.39 10.91
N GLY A 105 -16.97 -11.57 9.88
CA GLY A 105 -18.33 -11.24 9.44
C GLY A 105 -18.86 -9.90 9.97
N SER A 106 -18.12 -9.24 10.85
CA SER A 106 -18.34 -7.82 11.21
C SER A 106 -17.21 -6.96 10.65
N TYR A 107 -17.48 -5.71 10.29
CA TYR A 107 -16.43 -4.78 9.85
C TYR A 107 -16.14 -3.75 10.94
N SER A 108 -14.87 -3.59 11.28
CA SER A 108 -14.36 -2.44 12.01
C SER A 108 -13.82 -1.43 10.99
N TRP A 109 -14.26 -0.17 11.09
CA TRP A 109 -13.89 0.88 10.16
C TRP A 109 -13.04 1.92 10.85
N ILE A 110 -12.05 2.45 10.12
CA ILE A 110 -11.40 3.72 10.44
C ILE A 110 -11.79 4.79 9.43
N THR A 111 -11.92 6.03 9.89
CA THR A 111 -12.36 7.17 9.08
C THR A 111 -11.25 7.71 8.18
N TYR A 112 -11.57 8.59 7.23
CA TYR A 112 -10.56 9.25 6.39
C TYR A 112 -9.57 10.06 7.23
N ASN A 113 -10.04 10.81 8.24
CA ASN A 113 -9.18 11.57 9.13
C ASN A 113 -8.32 10.66 10.02
N GLU A 114 -8.87 9.55 10.50
CA GLU A 114 -8.09 8.56 11.25
C GLU A 114 -7.00 7.92 10.39
N VAL A 115 -7.26 7.64 9.10
CA VAL A 115 -6.24 7.17 8.16
C VAL A 115 -5.09 8.17 8.03
N LEU A 116 -5.40 9.45 7.81
CA LEU A 116 -4.38 10.50 7.69
C LEU A 116 -3.58 10.66 8.99
N GLN A 117 -4.24 10.61 10.15
CA GLN A 117 -3.56 10.73 11.44
C GLN A 117 -2.67 9.52 11.72
N LYS A 118 -3.19 8.30 11.56
CA LYS A 118 -2.43 7.05 11.79
C LYS A 118 -1.25 6.91 10.84
N ALA A 119 -1.40 7.30 9.58
CA ALA A 119 -0.31 7.34 8.62
C ALA A 119 0.76 8.38 9.00
N ALA A 120 0.34 9.56 9.49
CA ALA A 120 1.27 10.58 9.98
C ALA A 120 2.03 10.10 11.24
N ASP A 121 1.37 9.39 12.14
CA ASP A 121 1.96 8.78 13.32
C ASP A 121 2.95 7.68 12.92
N LEU A 122 2.55 6.72 12.09
CA LEU A 122 3.45 5.66 11.59
C LEU A 122 4.70 6.24 10.90
N GLY A 123 4.52 7.21 10.02
CA GLY A 123 5.63 7.85 9.31
C GLY A 123 6.56 8.61 10.25
N SER A 124 6.03 9.33 11.24
CA SER A 124 6.84 9.95 12.30
C SER A 124 7.66 8.91 13.07
N GLY A 125 7.05 7.76 13.38
CA GLY A 125 7.71 6.65 14.03
C GLY A 125 8.86 6.10 13.18
N ILE A 126 8.67 5.93 11.87
CA ILE A 126 9.75 5.52 10.95
C ILE A 126 10.89 6.55 10.98
N LEU A 127 10.59 7.85 10.94
CA LEU A 127 11.61 8.90 10.98
C LEU A 127 12.37 8.96 12.32
N GLU A 128 11.74 8.57 13.44
CA GLU A 128 12.43 8.40 14.73
C GLU A 128 13.50 7.30 14.71
N LEU A 129 13.45 6.36 13.76
CA LEU A 129 14.52 5.38 13.54
C LEU A 129 15.76 6.01 12.85
N GLY A 130 15.69 7.29 12.45
CA GLY A 130 16.79 8.04 11.82
C GLY A 130 16.72 8.14 10.30
N TYR A 131 15.65 7.65 9.68
CA TYR A 131 15.42 7.80 8.24
C TYR A 131 15.08 9.23 7.85
N GLN A 132 15.34 9.59 6.59
CA GLN A 132 15.07 10.92 6.06
C GLN A 132 13.73 10.93 5.32
N PRO A 133 12.93 12.01 5.45
CA PRO A 133 11.69 12.16 4.70
C PRO A 133 11.97 12.61 3.26
N CYS A 134 12.47 11.70 2.42
CA CYS A 134 12.89 12.01 1.05
C CYS A 134 12.73 10.82 0.08
N PRO A 135 12.68 11.07 -1.24
CA PRO A 135 12.46 10.02 -2.25
C PRO A 135 13.59 8.97 -2.36
N GLU A 136 14.67 9.12 -1.60
CA GLU A 136 15.74 8.12 -1.46
C GLU A 136 15.51 7.13 -0.30
N THR A 137 14.48 7.34 0.53
CA THR A 137 14.11 6.43 1.61
C THR A 137 13.05 5.43 1.11
N PHE A 138 13.46 4.18 0.94
CA PHE A 138 12.59 3.09 0.47
C PHE A 138 12.06 2.25 1.64
N VAL A 139 10.74 2.10 1.70
CA VAL A 139 10.02 1.33 2.72
C VAL A 139 9.39 0.10 2.06
N GLY A 140 9.89 -1.08 2.41
CA GLY A 140 9.33 -2.34 1.93
C GLY A 140 7.99 -2.64 2.60
N ILE A 141 7.01 -3.14 1.84
CA ILE A 141 5.72 -3.57 2.38
C ILE A 141 5.48 -5.04 2.03
N TYR A 142 5.71 -5.93 2.99
CA TYR A 142 5.47 -7.36 2.88
C TYR A 142 4.23 -7.76 3.68
N ALA A 143 3.06 -7.33 3.21
CA ALA A 143 1.79 -7.55 3.88
C ALA A 143 0.66 -7.86 2.88
N SER A 144 -0.31 -8.65 3.32
CA SER A 144 -1.51 -8.96 2.53
C SER A 144 -2.42 -7.73 2.47
N ASN A 145 -3.50 -7.78 1.69
CA ASN A 145 -4.47 -6.68 1.64
C ASN A 145 -5.11 -6.44 3.03
N LYS A 146 -4.70 -5.37 3.73
CA LYS A 146 -5.19 -4.95 5.05
C LYS A 146 -4.94 -3.47 5.30
N ALA A 147 -5.52 -2.94 6.38
CA ALA A 147 -5.45 -1.51 6.70
C ALA A 147 -4.00 -1.02 6.88
N GLU A 148 -3.15 -1.79 7.55
CA GLU A 148 -1.75 -1.47 7.83
C GLU A 148 -0.93 -1.30 6.54
N TRP A 149 -1.26 -2.05 5.48
CA TRP A 149 -0.63 -1.89 4.17
C TRP A 149 -0.93 -0.48 3.62
N VAL A 150 -2.20 -0.06 3.63
CA VAL A 150 -2.61 1.26 3.14
C VAL A 150 -2.05 2.37 4.03
N LEU A 151 -2.06 2.20 5.35
CA LEU A 151 -1.48 3.15 6.29
C LEU A 151 0.03 3.35 6.03
N THR A 152 0.75 2.28 5.70
CA THR A 152 2.18 2.36 5.34
C THR A 152 2.38 3.15 4.05
N ASP A 153 1.57 2.90 3.03
CA ASP A 153 1.65 3.61 1.76
C ASP A 153 1.35 5.12 1.93
N VAL A 154 0.28 5.46 2.68
CA VAL A 154 -0.06 6.85 3.01
C VAL A 154 1.02 7.50 3.89
N ALA A 155 1.66 6.76 4.79
CA ALA A 155 2.78 7.27 5.58
C ALA A 155 3.98 7.62 4.67
N CYS A 156 4.25 6.80 3.66
CA CYS A 156 5.28 7.09 2.68
C CYS A 156 4.98 8.38 1.91
N LEU A 157 3.75 8.52 1.40
CA LEU A 157 3.28 9.74 0.72
C LEU A 157 3.37 10.98 1.61
N THR A 158 3.05 10.86 2.90
CA THR A 158 3.05 11.97 3.87
C THR A 158 4.46 12.53 4.11
N TYR A 159 5.50 11.70 3.99
CA TYR A 159 6.87 12.06 4.30
C TYR A 159 7.84 11.85 3.13
N SER A 160 7.35 11.91 1.89
CA SER A 160 8.16 11.74 0.67
C SER A 160 8.97 10.45 0.58
N MET A 161 8.64 9.41 1.36
CA MET A 161 9.31 8.12 1.26
C MET A 161 8.71 7.33 0.09
N VAL A 162 9.44 6.33 -0.39
CA VAL A 162 9.03 5.47 -1.51
C VAL A 162 8.54 4.13 -0.99
N SER A 163 7.29 3.78 -1.28
CA SER A 163 6.76 2.45 -0.95
C SER A 163 7.24 1.39 -1.95
N VAL A 164 7.63 0.22 -1.46
CA VAL A 164 8.08 -0.92 -2.29
C VAL A 164 7.35 -2.20 -1.87
N PRO A 165 6.26 -2.59 -2.55
CA PRO A 165 5.55 -3.82 -2.25
C PRO A 165 6.41 -5.07 -2.49
N LEU A 166 6.44 -6.00 -1.52
CA LEU A 166 7.10 -7.30 -1.60
C LEU A 166 6.06 -8.41 -1.85
N TYR A 167 6.45 -9.43 -2.63
CA TYR A 167 5.52 -10.41 -3.21
C TYR A 167 5.48 -11.71 -2.42
N ASP A 168 4.27 -12.13 -2.01
CA ASP A 168 4.05 -13.41 -1.33
C ASP A 168 4.38 -14.61 -2.20
N SER A 169 4.05 -14.54 -3.49
CA SER A 169 4.09 -15.68 -4.39
C SER A 169 5.49 -16.03 -4.90
N LEU A 170 6.48 -15.16 -4.67
CA LEU A 170 7.82 -15.29 -5.26
C LEU A 170 8.89 -15.79 -4.27
N GLY A 171 8.52 -15.98 -2.99
CA GLY A 171 9.38 -16.57 -1.97
C GLY A 171 10.54 -15.70 -1.49
N ALA A 172 11.42 -16.28 -0.66
CA ALA A 172 12.53 -15.57 -0.01
C ALA A 172 13.55 -15.00 -1.02
N ASP A 173 13.80 -15.68 -2.15
CA ASP A 173 14.73 -15.21 -3.18
C ASP A 173 14.30 -13.90 -3.82
N ALA A 174 13.01 -13.78 -4.17
CA ALA A 174 12.49 -12.56 -4.74
C ALA A 174 12.45 -11.42 -3.72
N CYS A 175 12.09 -11.71 -2.47
CA CYS A 175 12.15 -10.70 -1.40
C CYS A 175 13.58 -10.18 -1.24
N THR A 176 14.56 -11.09 -1.19
CA THR A 176 15.99 -10.75 -1.10
C THR A 176 16.45 -9.91 -2.29
N TYR A 177 16.06 -10.30 -3.51
CA TYR A 177 16.38 -9.54 -4.72
C TYR A 177 15.83 -8.12 -4.64
N ILE A 178 14.55 -7.95 -4.31
CA ILE A 178 13.90 -6.63 -4.25
C ILE A 178 14.52 -5.77 -3.15
N ILE A 179 14.70 -6.32 -1.95
CA ILE A 179 15.30 -5.61 -0.80
C ILE A 179 16.69 -5.08 -1.17
N ASN A 180 17.51 -5.91 -1.81
CA ASN A 180 18.85 -5.49 -2.23
C ASN A 180 18.81 -4.50 -3.40
N HIS A 181 17.95 -4.71 -4.40
CA HIS A 181 17.91 -3.88 -5.59
C HIS A 181 17.34 -2.48 -5.32
N ALA A 182 16.33 -2.38 -4.46
CA ALA A 182 15.76 -1.12 -4.00
C ALA A 182 16.43 -0.60 -2.71
N GLU A 183 17.51 -1.26 -2.26
CA GLU A 183 18.31 -0.86 -1.10
C GLU A 183 17.49 -0.62 0.19
N ILE A 184 16.42 -1.40 0.38
CA ILE A 184 15.43 -1.24 1.44
C ILE A 184 16.08 -1.45 2.81
N SER A 185 15.85 -0.50 3.71
CA SER A 185 16.39 -0.53 5.08
C SER A 185 15.33 -0.83 6.15
N VAL A 186 14.05 -0.58 5.85
CA VAL A 186 12.90 -0.87 6.70
C VAL A 186 11.82 -1.63 5.94
N VAL A 187 11.28 -2.69 6.55
CA VAL A 187 10.17 -3.47 5.98
C VAL A 187 9.01 -3.55 6.98
N VAL A 188 7.83 -3.14 6.55
CA VAL A 188 6.57 -3.49 7.24
C VAL A 188 6.17 -4.90 6.81
N CYS A 189 6.02 -5.82 7.76
CA CYS A 189 5.89 -7.25 7.47
C CYS A 189 4.73 -7.89 8.25
N ASP A 190 3.92 -8.69 7.56
CA ASP A 190 2.94 -9.55 8.23
C ASP A 190 3.62 -10.62 9.09
N GLY A 191 3.07 -10.87 10.28
CA GLY A 191 3.65 -11.86 11.20
C GLY A 191 3.83 -13.26 10.61
N ASN A 192 2.92 -13.71 9.74
CA ASN A 192 3.04 -15.03 9.08
C ASN A 192 4.07 -15.05 7.93
N LYS A 193 4.58 -13.90 7.51
CA LYS A 193 5.60 -13.75 6.45
C LYS A 193 7.00 -13.48 6.99
N LEU A 194 7.09 -13.10 8.27
CA LEU A 194 8.35 -12.86 8.96
C LEU A 194 9.35 -14.03 8.82
N PRO A 195 8.97 -15.32 8.95
CA PRO A 195 9.92 -16.41 8.76
C PRO A 195 10.56 -16.43 7.36
N VAL A 196 9.76 -16.13 6.32
CA VAL A 196 10.24 -16.07 4.92
C VAL A 196 11.19 -14.89 4.73
N LEU A 197 10.86 -13.73 5.31
CA LEU A 197 11.72 -12.54 5.27
C LEU A 197 13.06 -12.79 5.97
N LEU A 198 13.06 -13.53 7.08
CA LEU A 198 14.27 -13.83 7.86
C LEU A 198 15.10 -15.00 7.28
N GLU A 199 14.55 -15.83 6.39
CA GLU A 199 15.23 -16.99 5.81
C GLU A 199 16.58 -16.64 5.15
N LYS A 200 16.64 -15.47 4.50
CA LYS A 200 17.82 -14.96 3.75
C LYS A 200 18.22 -13.55 4.20
N ALA A 201 17.91 -13.20 5.44
CA ALA A 201 18.23 -11.87 5.99
C ALA A 201 19.74 -11.58 6.04
N ASP A 202 20.59 -12.61 6.13
CA ASP A 202 22.05 -12.50 6.02
C ASP A 202 22.51 -11.96 4.65
N GLN A 203 21.67 -12.10 3.61
CA GLN A 203 21.92 -11.58 2.27
C GLN A 203 21.38 -10.17 2.06
N CYS A 204 20.76 -9.56 3.08
CA CYS A 204 20.14 -8.23 3.02
C CYS A 204 20.88 -7.24 3.94
N PRO A 205 22.13 -6.86 3.65
CA PRO A 205 22.99 -6.11 4.59
C PRO A 205 22.46 -4.71 4.95
N LYS A 206 21.58 -4.14 4.11
CA LYS A 206 20.94 -2.84 4.36
C LYS A 206 19.67 -2.94 5.22
N LEU A 207 19.03 -4.10 5.32
CA LEU A 207 17.85 -4.27 6.16
C LEU A 207 18.24 -4.12 7.63
N LYS A 208 17.69 -3.10 8.31
CA LYS A 208 17.97 -2.80 9.73
C LYS A 208 16.74 -2.88 10.62
N HIS A 209 15.56 -2.61 10.06
CA HIS A 209 14.34 -2.51 10.82
C HIS A 209 13.21 -3.32 10.19
N ILE A 210 12.51 -4.10 11.01
CA ILE A 210 11.25 -4.74 10.64
C ILE A 210 10.13 -4.17 11.52
N ILE A 211 9.05 -3.74 10.90
CA ILE A 211 7.83 -3.31 11.57
C ILE A 211 6.80 -4.43 11.39
N LYS A 212 6.61 -5.23 12.44
CA LYS A 212 5.74 -6.41 12.39
C LYS A 212 4.29 -6.01 12.58
N ILE A 213 3.41 -6.46 11.69
CA ILE A 213 1.97 -6.34 11.88
C ILE A 213 1.51 -7.46 12.84
N GLY A 214 1.00 -7.04 14.00
CA GLY A 214 0.71 -7.90 15.14
C GLY A 214 1.80 -7.83 16.23
N ASP A 215 1.63 -8.63 17.27
CA ASP A 215 2.52 -8.61 18.44
C ASP A 215 3.91 -9.16 18.10
N VAL A 216 4.94 -8.57 18.70
CA VAL A 216 6.32 -9.06 18.64
C VAL A 216 6.59 -9.96 19.84
N SER A 217 7.05 -11.19 19.59
CA SER A 217 7.46 -12.13 20.63
C SER A 217 8.97 -12.08 20.87
N GLU A 218 9.42 -12.59 22.02
CA GLU A 218 10.86 -12.75 22.31
C GLU A 218 11.58 -13.60 21.24
N GLU A 219 10.89 -14.59 20.67
CA GLU A 219 11.44 -15.41 19.58
C GLU A 219 11.66 -14.58 18.31
N ASP A 220 10.73 -13.68 17.97
CA ASP A 220 10.88 -12.79 16.83
C ASP A 220 12.10 -11.87 17.01
N GLU A 221 12.27 -11.29 18.20
CA GLU A 221 13.41 -10.43 18.53
C GLU A 221 14.74 -11.20 18.46
N GLN A 222 14.79 -12.42 19.01
CA GLN A 222 15.97 -13.27 18.94
C GLN A 222 16.31 -13.65 17.50
N ASN A 223 15.31 -14.00 16.69
CA ASN A 223 15.52 -14.41 15.30
C ASN A 223 15.95 -13.25 14.42
N ALA A 224 15.34 -12.06 14.55
CA ALA A 224 15.78 -10.86 13.84
C ALA A 224 17.16 -10.38 14.32
N GLY A 225 17.42 -10.44 15.63
CA GLY A 225 18.67 -10.02 16.26
C GLY A 225 19.90 -10.79 15.79
N LYS A 226 19.75 -12.06 15.37
CA LYS A 226 20.84 -12.85 14.74
C LYS A 226 21.44 -12.18 13.51
N PHE A 227 20.66 -11.33 12.84
CA PHE A 227 21.07 -10.60 11.63
C PHE A 227 21.32 -9.11 11.90
N GLY A 228 21.29 -8.68 13.17
CA GLY A 228 21.40 -7.26 13.54
C GLY A 228 20.18 -6.43 13.13
N ILE A 229 19.02 -7.07 12.98
CA ILE A 229 17.75 -6.42 12.64
C ILE A 229 16.98 -6.15 13.93
N THR A 230 16.51 -4.90 14.09
CA THR A 230 15.59 -4.54 15.17
C THR A 230 14.16 -4.73 14.69
N ILE A 231 13.33 -5.39 15.49
CA ILE A 231 11.91 -5.59 15.20
C ILE A 231 11.05 -4.81 16.20
N LYS A 232 9.99 -4.15 15.72
CA LYS A 232 8.98 -3.46 16.53
C LYS A 232 7.59 -3.80 16.01
N SER A 233 6.57 -3.79 16.87
CA SER A 233 5.21 -3.96 16.37
C SER A 233 4.75 -2.70 15.63
N PHE A 234 3.82 -2.86 14.70
CA PHE A 234 3.20 -1.75 13.97
C PHE A 234 2.56 -0.76 14.93
N LYS A 235 1.90 -1.27 15.97
CA LYS A 235 1.27 -0.47 17.01
C LYS A 235 2.29 0.36 17.80
N ASP A 236 3.42 -0.23 18.18
CA ASP A 236 4.48 0.51 18.89
C ASP A 236 5.10 1.58 18.01
N MET A 237 5.16 1.35 16.69
CA MET A 237 5.64 2.35 15.73
C MET A 237 4.65 3.51 15.56
N GLU A 238 3.34 3.24 15.49
CA GLU A 238 2.32 4.29 15.54
C GLU A 238 2.44 5.09 16.85
N GLU A 239 2.55 4.43 18.00
CA GLU A 239 2.65 5.08 19.31
C GLU A 239 3.96 5.89 19.45
N LEU A 240 5.08 5.38 18.93
CA LEU A 240 6.35 6.09 18.90
C LEU A 240 6.22 7.42 18.13
N GLY A 241 5.61 7.40 16.96
CA GLY A 241 5.45 8.59 16.15
C GLY A 241 4.36 9.54 16.65
N HIS A 242 3.28 9.02 17.24
CA HIS A 242 2.28 9.84 17.94
C HIS A 242 2.92 10.68 19.05
N ASN A 243 3.83 10.07 19.82
CA ASN A 243 4.55 10.74 20.89
C ASN A 243 5.70 11.65 20.39
N ASN A 244 6.13 11.50 19.13
CA ASN A 244 7.23 12.25 18.52
C ASN A 244 6.86 12.74 17.10
N PRO A 245 5.84 13.59 16.97
CA PRO A 245 5.32 13.98 15.67
C PRO A 245 6.39 14.73 14.86
N LYS A 246 6.51 14.37 13.59
CA LYS A 246 7.36 15.06 12.61
C LYS A 246 6.54 16.01 11.75
N GLU A 247 7.21 17.04 11.24
CA GLU A 247 6.61 17.91 10.23
C GLU A 247 6.40 17.10 8.95
N LYS A 248 5.18 17.13 8.41
CA LYS A 248 4.83 16.45 7.17
C LYS A 248 5.61 17.08 6.04
N SER A 249 6.19 16.24 5.19
CA SER A 249 7.01 16.68 4.05
C SER A 249 6.60 15.85 2.85
N PRO A 250 5.45 16.15 2.20
CA PRO A 250 5.00 15.40 1.04
C PRO A 250 5.86 15.69 -0.19
N GLY A 251 5.91 14.71 -1.11
CA GLY A 251 6.74 14.79 -2.31
C GLY A 251 6.17 15.75 -3.36
N LYS A 252 6.96 16.01 -4.39
CA LYS A 252 6.56 16.82 -5.55
C LYS A 252 5.96 15.93 -6.66
N PRO A 253 5.25 16.51 -7.64
CA PRO A 253 4.67 15.76 -8.76
C PRO A 253 5.67 14.92 -9.56
N GLU A 254 6.92 15.37 -9.65
CA GLU A 254 8.01 14.69 -10.33
C GLU A 254 8.72 13.61 -9.51
N ASP A 255 8.45 13.53 -8.20
CA ASP A 255 9.11 12.59 -7.31
C ASP A 255 8.52 11.18 -7.45
N VAL A 256 9.38 10.17 -7.31
CA VAL A 256 8.94 8.77 -7.23
C VAL A 256 8.24 8.57 -5.89
N PHE A 257 7.06 7.97 -5.89
CA PHE A 257 6.33 7.65 -4.66
C PHE A 257 6.16 6.14 -4.40
N THR A 258 6.25 5.31 -5.45
CA THR A 258 6.17 3.85 -5.34
C THR A 258 7.03 3.17 -6.40
N VAL A 259 7.69 2.07 -6.06
CA VAL A 259 8.37 1.18 -7.01
C VAL A 259 7.76 -0.21 -6.95
N CYS A 260 7.29 -0.72 -8.10
CA CYS A 260 6.66 -2.04 -8.21
C CYS A 260 7.47 -2.99 -9.11
N PHE A 261 7.92 -4.10 -8.54
CA PHE A 261 8.74 -5.10 -9.22
C PHE A 261 7.89 -6.12 -10.00
N THR A 262 7.70 -5.92 -11.29
CA THR A 262 7.00 -6.93 -12.09
C THR A 262 7.88 -8.16 -12.35
N SER A 263 7.27 -9.33 -12.58
CA SER A 263 7.98 -10.57 -12.94
C SER A 263 8.58 -10.55 -14.35
N GLY A 264 8.95 -9.38 -14.86
CA GLY A 264 9.52 -9.16 -16.18
C GLY A 264 10.87 -9.86 -16.32
N THR A 265 10.98 -10.66 -17.38
CA THR A 265 12.17 -11.40 -17.79
C THR A 265 13.39 -10.50 -17.93
N THR A 266 14.52 -10.97 -17.39
CA THR A 266 15.87 -10.43 -17.58
C THR A 266 16.31 -10.38 -19.04
#